data_AF-A0A0E2HKE3-F1
#
_entry.id   AF-A0A0E2HKE3-F1
#
_cell.length_a   1.000
_cell.length_b   1.000
_cell.length_c   1.000
_cell.angle_alpha   90.00
_cell.angle_beta   90.00
_cell.angle_gamma   90.00
#
_symmetry.space_group_name_H-M   'P 1'
#
loop_
_entity.id
_entity.type
_entity.pdbx_description
1 polymer ?
#
loop_
_entity_poly.entity_id
_entity_poly.type
_entity_poly.pdbx_seq_one_letter_code
_entity_poly.pdbx_strand_id
1 'polypeptide(L)'
;MKIEKMDTEDKKLFEKMYLEYEVYLRRIAYVNDIPVDYIEDVVQDTFVLYARYKYSLDMSEESKRALLIRILKSRCMDFHRKMKYRSYGELDEEAYNSEDYPAHDKAANLPDFVVSKERCQALLKEIERMPENWRQVATLRLIEGRPTREVCAMLNITEKACYSRVSRIRKYLEELLKNDNWP
;
A
#
# COMPACT_ATOMS: atom_id res chain seq x y z
N MET A 1 -5.74 29.84 -3.26
CA MET A 1 -6.97 29.13 -2.86
C MET A 1 -6.81 28.73 -1.38
N LYS A 2 -7.67 29.22 -0.47
CA LYS A 2 -7.47 29.07 0.99
C LYS A 2 -7.90 27.66 1.43
N ILE A 3 -6.99 26.92 2.05
CA ILE A 3 -7.33 25.73 2.84
C ILE A 3 -7.98 26.28 4.12
N GLU A 4 -9.29 26.11 4.30
CA GLU A 4 -9.96 26.43 5.56
C GLU A 4 -9.35 25.59 6.68
N LYS A 5 -9.11 26.20 7.85
CA LYS A 5 -8.55 25.49 8.99
C LYS A 5 -9.57 24.45 9.48
N MET A 6 -9.21 23.17 9.44
CA MET A 6 -9.91 22.14 10.20
C MET A 6 -9.96 22.54 11.68
N ASP A 7 -11.07 22.23 12.36
CA ASP A 7 -11.17 22.42 13.79
C ASP A 7 -10.26 21.43 14.55
N THR A 8 -10.16 21.60 15.87
CA THR A 8 -9.22 20.83 16.69
C THR A 8 -9.56 19.33 16.74
N GLU A 9 -10.84 18.97 16.63
CA GLU A 9 -11.27 17.58 16.74
C GLU A 9 -11.10 16.86 15.39
N ASP A 10 -11.47 17.52 14.29
CA ASP A 10 -11.22 17.04 12.93
C ASP A 10 -9.73 16.81 12.67
N LYS A 11 -8.86 17.67 13.21
CA LYS A 11 -7.40 17.50 13.10
C LYS A 11 -6.91 16.21 13.75
N LYS A 12 -7.38 15.90 14.96
CA LYS A 12 -6.99 14.68 15.67
C LYS A 12 -7.49 13.44 14.94
N LEU A 13 -8.73 13.49 14.44
CA LEU A 13 -9.32 12.37 13.71
C LEU A 13 -8.60 12.12 12.38
N PHE A 14 -8.21 13.19 11.69
CA PHE A 14 -7.41 13.11 10.47
C PHE A 14 -5.99 12.61 10.74
N GLU A 15 -5.33 13.09 11.80
CA GLU A 15 -4.01 12.62 12.20
C GLU A 15 -4.03 11.12 12.53
N LYS A 16 -5.05 10.67 13.27
CA LYS A 16 -5.26 9.24 13.54
C LYS A 16 -5.42 8.44 12.24
N MET A 17 -6.25 8.92 11.31
CA MET A 17 -6.42 8.29 10.00
C MET A 17 -5.11 8.28 9.20
N TYR A 18 -4.33 9.36 9.25
CA TYR A 18 -3.04 9.43 8.58
C TYR A 18 -2.10 8.33 9.10
N LEU A 19 -1.89 8.28 10.42
CA LEU A 19 -1.00 7.28 11.04
C LEU A 19 -1.46 5.85 10.82
N GLU A 20 -2.77 5.61 10.77
CA GLU A 20 -3.34 4.28 10.52
C GLU A 20 -3.09 3.80 9.08
N TYR A 21 -3.23 4.69 8.10
CA TYR A 21 -3.22 4.29 6.69
C TYR A 21 -1.90 4.57 5.95
N GLU A 22 -0.99 5.41 6.49
CA GLU A 22 0.25 5.80 5.80
C GLU A 22 1.09 4.59 5.36
N VAL A 23 1.42 3.68 6.28
CA VAL A 23 2.24 2.49 5.98
C VAL A 23 1.59 1.61 4.92
N TYR A 24 0.26 1.46 4.99
CA TYR A 24 -0.50 0.67 4.03
C TYR A 24 -0.50 1.30 2.63
N LEU A 25 -0.72 2.62 2.54
CA LEU A 25 -0.70 3.34 1.27
C LEU A 25 0.71 3.39 0.65
N ARG A 26 1.77 3.50 1.47
CA ARG A 26 3.17 3.42 0.98
C ARG A 26 3.46 2.09 0.30
N ARG A 27 3.01 0.97 0.88
CA ARG A 27 3.14 -0.36 0.28
C ARG A 27 2.40 -0.45 -1.06
N ILE A 28 1.19 0.10 -1.14
CA ILE A 28 0.43 0.12 -2.39
C ILE A 28 1.11 1.00 -3.44
N ALA A 29 1.62 2.17 -3.07
CA ALA A 29 2.34 3.07 -3.99
C ALA A 29 3.58 2.38 -4.57
N TYR A 30 4.37 1.72 -3.73
CA TYR A 30 5.53 0.93 -4.17
C TYR A 30 5.15 -0.13 -5.22
N VAL A 31 4.04 -0.83 -5.00
CA VAL A 31 3.52 -1.87 -5.90
C VAL A 31 3.01 -1.29 -7.22
N ASN A 32 2.51 -0.05 -7.20
CA ASN A 32 2.07 0.70 -8.38
C ASN A 32 3.23 1.47 -9.04
N ASP A 33 4.46 0.96 -8.92
CA ASP A 33 5.65 1.43 -9.64
C ASP A 33 6.10 2.87 -9.28
N ILE A 34 5.73 3.38 -8.11
CA ILE A 34 6.23 4.67 -7.64
C ILE A 34 7.64 4.48 -7.06
N PRO A 35 8.67 5.20 -7.56
CA PRO A 35 10.01 5.11 -6.99
C PRO A 35 10.01 5.57 -5.53
N VAL A 36 10.87 4.97 -4.71
CA VAL A 36 10.89 5.15 -3.25
C VAL A 36 10.91 6.62 -2.84
N ASP A 37 11.71 7.43 -3.53
CA ASP A 37 11.85 8.88 -3.28
C ASP A 37 10.57 9.68 -3.52
N TYR A 38 9.62 9.14 -4.31
CA TYR A 38 8.35 9.79 -4.62
C TYR A 38 7.15 9.17 -3.88
N ILE A 39 7.36 8.10 -3.12
CA ILE A 39 6.26 7.44 -2.40
C ILE A 39 5.65 8.37 -1.35
N GLU A 40 6.51 9.08 -0.60
CA GLU A 40 6.05 10.02 0.43
C GLU A 40 5.18 11.11 -0.19
N ASP A 41 5.64 11.71 -1.30
CA ASP A 41 4.89 12.72 -2.04
C ASP A 41 3.52 12.21 -2.50
N VAL A 42 3.47 11.01 -3.10
CA VAL A 42 2.21 10.42 -3.60
C VAL A 42 1.22 10.11 -2.47
N VAL A 43 1.73 9.65 -1.32
CA VAL A 43 0.91 9.39 -0.13
C VAL A 43 0.44 10.70 0.50
N GLN A 44 1.31 11.70 0.62
CA GLN A 44 0.93 13.01 1.14
C GLN A 44 -0.12 13.68 0.25
N ASP A 45 0.05 13.66 -1.08
CA ASP A 45 -0.92 14.16 -2.05
C ASP A 45 -2.29 13.45 -1.90
N THR A 46 -2.28 12.17 -1.55
CA THR A 46 -3.51 11.40 -1.32
C THR A 46 -4.28 11.96 -0.12
N PHE A 47 -3.62 12.20 1.01
CA PHE A 47 -4.24 12.78 2.20
C PHE A 47 -4.62 14.24 2.00
N VAL A 48 -3.79 15.04 1.32
CA VAL A 48 -4.10 16.43 0.97
C VAL A 48 -5.37 16.51 0.12
N LEU A 49 -5.52 15.63 -0.86
CA LEU A 49 -6.74 15.57 -1.67
C LEU A 49 -7.93 15.09 -0.86
N TYR A 50 -7.75 14.12 0.03
CA TYR A 50 -8.81 13.69 0.93
C TYR A 50 -9.38 14.87 1.71
N ALA A 51 -8.51 15.65 2.35
CA ALA A 51 -8.88 16.84 3.11
C ALA A 51 -9.47 17.95 2.19
N ARG A 52 -8.87 18.17 1.01
CA ARG A 52 -9.33 19.21 0.07
C ARG A 52 -10.74 18.94 -0.45
N TYR A 53 -11.09 17.68 -0.70
CA TYR A 53 -12.43 17.29 -1.13
C TYR A 53 -13.44 17.20 0.02
N LYS A 54 -13.01 17.49 1.27
CA LYS A 54 -13.86 17.49 2.46
C LYS A 54 -14.63 16.17 2.63
N TYR A 55 -13.97 15.04 2.34
CA TYR A 55 -14.58 13.74 2.60
C TYR A 55 -14.81 13.57 4.10
N SER A 56 -15.93 12.95 4.45
CA SER A 56 -16.30 12.72 5.84
C SER A 56 -15.22 11.89 6.55
N LEU A 57 -14.83 12.32 7.75
CA LEU A 57 -13.97 11.54 8.64
C LEU A 57 -14.78 10.51 9.45
N ASP A 58 -16.10 10.70 9.50
CA ASP A 58 -17.07 9.81 10.13
C ASP A 58 -17.70 8.88 9.08
N MET A 59 -16.87 7.99 8.54
CA MET A 59 -17.26 6.92 7.63
C MET A 59 -16.85 5.57 8.22
N SER A 60 -17.35 4.47 7.68
CA SER A 60 -16.81 3.15 8.04
C SER A 60 -15.35 3.04 7.61
N GLU A 61 -14.56 2.22 8.32
CA GLU A 61 -13.14 2.02 7.99
C GLU A 61 -12.96 1.44 6.58
N GLU A 62 -13.83 0.53 6.14
CA GLU A 62 -13.80 -0.01 4.78
C GLU A 62 -14.02 1.07 3.73
N SER A 63 -14.93 2.00 4.01
CA SER A 63 -15.27 3.09 3.08
C SER A 63 -14.13 4.10 2.98
N LYS A 64 -13.54 4.50 4.12
CA LYS A 64 -12.36 5.38 4.15
C LYS A 64 -11.21 4.75 3.38
N ARG A 65 -10.94 3.48 3.65
CA ARG A 65 -9.89 2.72 2.98
C ARG A 65 -10.09 2.65 1.48
N ALA A 66 -11.28 2.24 1.02
CA ALA A 66 -11.57 2.14 -0.42
C ALA A 66 -11.36 3.49 -1.13
N LEU A 67 -11.76 4.57 -0.46
CA LEU A 67 -11.58 5.93 -0.95
C LEU A 67 -10.11 6.35 -0.99
N LEU A 68 -9.34 6.12 0.08
CA LEU A 68 -7.90 6.41 0.12
C LEU A 68 -7.14 5.64 -0.97
N ILE A 69 -7.43 4.35 -1.16
CA ILE A 69 -6.83 3.54 -2.24
C ILE A 69 -7.21 4.11 -3.61
N ARG A 70 -8.47 4.51 -3.81
CA ARG A 70 -8.93 5.09 -5.07
C ARG A 70 -8.19 6.39 -5.39
N ILE A 71 -8.03 7.27 -4.40
CA ILE A 71 -7.28 8.52 -4.57
C ILE A 71 -5.81 8.21 -4.84
N LEU A 72 -5.19 7.30 -4.08
CA LEU A 72 -3.80 6.88 -4.25
C LEU A 72 -3.52 6.34 -5.65
N LYS A 73 -4.37 5.42 -6.15
CA LYS A 73 -4.23 4.87 -7.51
C LYS A 73 -4.32 5.96 -8.57
N SER A 74 -5.22 6.94 -8.39
CA SER A 74 -5.27 8.12 -9.27
C SER A 74 -3.99 8.94 -9.22
N ARG A 75 -3.37 9.11 -8.04
CA ARG A 75 -2.08 9.81 -7.92
C ARG A 75 -0.92 9.05 -8.55
N CYS A 76 -0.91 7.73 -8.41
CA CYS A 76 0.09 6.89 -9.08
C CYS A 76 -0.01 7.02 -10.61
N MET A 77 -1.23 6.95 -11.16
CA MET A 77 -1.45 7.16 -12.61
C MET A 77 -1.03 8.57 -13.06
N ASP A 78 -1.33 9.60 -12.26
CA ASP A 78 -0.92 10.98 -12.56
C ASP A 78 0.60 11.15 -12.55
N PHE A 79 1.28 10.52 -11.59
CA PHE A 79 2.74 10.49 -11.51
C PHE A 79 3.33 9.87 -12.79
N HIS A 80 2.86 8.70 -13.18
CA HIS A 80 3.32 8.01 -14.40
C HIS A 80 3.05 8.82 -15.66
N ARG A 81 1.88 9.47 -15.75
CA ARG A 81 1.57 10.38 -16.86
C ARG A 81 2.58 11.53 -16.91
N LYS A 82 2.88 12.17 -15.78
CA LYS A 82 3.86 13.27 -15.70
C LYS A 82 5.27 12.82 -16.07
N MET A 83 5.70 11.65 -15.61
CA MET A 83 7.03 11.11 -15.95
C MET A 83 7.13 10.74 -17.43
N LYS A 84 6.07 10.19 -18.02
CA LYS A 84 5.99 9.95 -19.46
C LYS A 84 6.07 11.26 -20.26
N TYR A 85 5.39 12.32 -19.83
CA TYR A 85 5.48 13.63 -20.49
C TYR A 85 6.85 14.30 -20.33
N ARG A 86 7.54 14.09 -19.19
CA ARG A 86 8.93 14.55 -19.00
C ARG A 86 9.89 13.78 -19.92
N SER A 87 9.71 12.48 -20.06
CA SER A 87 10.49 11.62 -20.95
C SER A 87 10.22 11.88 -22.45
N TYR A 88 9.00 12.28 -22.84
CA TYR A 88 8.70 12.63 -24.23
C TYR A 88 9.10 14.08 -24.62
N GLY A 89 9.50 14.91 -23.64
CA GLY A 89 10.02 16.27 -23.88
C GLY A 89 11.50 16.28 -24.29
N GLU A 90 12.19 15.15 -24.11
CA GLU A 90 13.58 14.91 -24.51
C GLU A 90 13.55 13.67 -25.42
N LEU A 91 13.35 13.89 -26.72
CA LEU A 91 13.59 12.85 -27.71
C LEU A 91 15.09 12.49 -27.68
N ASP A 92 15.43 11.36 -27.07
CA ASP A 92 16.34 10.40 -27.69
C ASP A 92 15.97 8.97 -27.27
N GLU A 93 15.95 8.08 -28.26
CA GLU A 93 15.16 6.84 -28.30
C GLU A 93 15.84 5.62 -27.60
N GLU A 94 16.81 5.83 -26.71
CA GLU A 94 17.75 4.75 -26.33
C GLU A 94 17.84 4.41 -24.82
N ALA A 95 17.07 5.02 -23.94
CA ALA A 95 17.25 4.87 -22.48
C ALA A 95 16.28 3.88 -21.78
N TYR A 96 15.80 2.82 -22.46
CA TYR A 96 15.07 1.72 -21.79
C TYR A 96 15.83 0.40 -21.84
N ASN A 97 17.14 0.45 -21.62
CA ASN A 97 17.97 -0.70 -21.25
C ASN A 97 19.17 -0.21 -20.44
N SER A 98 19.00 -0.02 -19.13
CA SER A 98 20.12 -0.14 -18.20
C SER A 98 19.61 -0.40 -16.79
N GLU A 99 19.81 -1.65 -16.38
CA GLU A 99 20.03 -2.05 -14.99
C GLU A 99 21.07 -1.12 -14.35
N ASP A 100 20.68 -0.41 -13.29
CA ASP A 100 21.42 -0.19 -12.04
C ASP A 100 20.84 1.06 -11.36
N TYR A 101 20.30 0.88 -10.16
CA TYR A 101 20.17 1.99 -9.20
C TYR A 101 20.70 1.53 -7.85
N PRO A 102 21.57 2.33 -7.20
CA PRO A 102 22.34 1.92 -6.04
C PRO A 102 21.44 1.81 -4.81
N ALA A 103 21.65 0.74 -4.05
CA ALA A 103 21.04 0.52 -2.76
C ALA A 103 21.38 1.68 -1.80
N HIS A 104 20.36 2.44 -1.40
CA HIS A 104 20.46 3.27 -0.20
C HIS A 104 19.49 2.78 0.86
N ASP A 105 20.12 2.22 1.87
CA ASP A 105 19.56 1.60 3.05
C ASP A 105 18.94 2.66 4.00
N LYS A 106 17.74 2.35 4.50
CA LYS A 106 17.06 2.83 5.74
C LYS A 106 15.57 3.18 5.54
N ALA A 107 14.74 2.15 5.62
CA ALA A 107 13.45 2.24 6.31
C ALA A 107 13.22 0.92 7.05
N ALA A 108 13.53 0.94 8.35
CA ALA A 108 13.57 -0.24 9.20
C ALA A 108 12.21 -0.96 9.29
N ASN A 109 12.32 -2.30 9.28
CA ASN A 109 11.33 -3.31 9.67
C ASN A 109 10.26 -3.71 8.63
N LEU A 110 10.72 -4.21 7.48
CA LEU A 110 10.19 -5.44 6.90
C LEU A 110 11.34 -6.48 6.98
N PRO A 111 11.11 -7.72 7.45
CA PRO A 111 12.16 -8.72 7.53
C PRO A 111 12.85 -8.91 6.18
N ASP A 112 14.19 -8.95 6.23
CA ASP A 112 15.10 -9.26 5.13
C ASP A 112 14.69 -10.54 4.39
N PHE A 113 13.97 -10.36 3.30
CA PHE A 113 14.27 -11.01 2.04
C PHE A 113 14.14 -9.89 1.00
N VAL A 114 15.19 -9.62 0.24
CA VAL A 114 15.12 -8.78 -0.96
C VAL A 114 14.27 -9.56 -1.98
N VAL A 115 12.97 -9.53 -1.78
CA VAL A 115 11.96 -10.02 -2.70
C VAL A 115 11.97 -9.01 -3.84
N SER A 116 12.36 -9.42 -5.05
CA SER A 116 12.36 -8.52 -6.21
C SER A 116 11.01 -7.83 -6.35
N LYS A 117 10.99 -6.66 -6.99
CA LYS A 117 9.77 -5.89 -7.24
C LYS A 117 8.69 -6.74 -7.95
N GLU A 118 9.12 -7.61 -8.86
CA GLU A 118 8.29 -8.58 -9.59
C GLU A 118 7.67 -9.60 -8.63
N ARG A 119 8.47 -10.17 -7.73
CA ARG A 119 7.99 -11.06 -6.67
C ARG A 119 6.99 -10.37 -5.75
N CYS A 120 7.19 -9.10 -5.40
CA CYS A 120 6.24 -8.33 -4.59
C CYS A 120 4.87 -8.19 -5.28
N GLN A 121 4.86 -7.89 -6.58
CA GLN A 121 3.62 -7.81 -7.37
C GLN A 121 2.95 -9.18 -7.52
N ALA A 122 3.73 -10.24 -7.75
CA ALA A 122 3.24 -11.60 -7.83
C ALA A 122 2.57 -12.04 -6.51
N LEU A 123 3.20 -11.75 -5.36
CA LEU A 123 2.63 -12.06 -4.04
C LEU A 123 1.25 -11.41 -3.83
N LEU A 124 1.09 -10.15 -4.22
CA LEU A 124 -0.19 -9.46 -4.05
C LEU A 124 -1.29 -10.03 -4.96
N LYS A 125 -0.95 -10.36 -6.21
CA LYS A 125 -1.87 -11.05 -7.12
C LYS A 125 -2.28 -12.42 -6.57
N GLU A 126 -1.35 -13.15 -5.96
CA GLU A 126 -1.68 -14.42 -5.32
C GLU A 126 -2.59 -14.24 -4.11
N ILE A 127 -2.35 -13.22 -3.28
CA ILE A 127 -3.26 -12.89 -2.17
C ILE A 127 -4.67 -12.55 -2.70
N GLU A 128 -4.79 -11.82 -3.81
CA GLU A 128 -6.08 -11.54 -4.44
C GLU A 128 -6.79 -12.81 -4.93
N ARG A 129 -6.04 -13.83 -5.36
CA ARG A 129 -6.57 -15.13 -5.84
C ARG A 129 -6.89 -16.12 -4.72
N MET A 130 -6.41 -15.88 -3.50
CA MET A 130 -6.68 -16.77 -2.36
C MET A 130 -8.19 -16.90 -2.06
N PRO A 131 -8.61 -18.00 -1.41
CA PRO A 131 -9.95 -18.12 -0.85
C PRO A 131 -10.30 -16.92 0.04
N GLU A 132 -11.55 -16.45 -0.01
CA GLU A 132 -12.01 -15.23 0.69
C GLU A 132 -11.54 -15.15 2.14
N ASN A 133 -11.70 -16.24 2.90
CA ASN A 133 -11.34 -16.31 4.31
C ASN A 133 -9.82 -16.18 4.58
N TRP A 134 -8.98 -16.50 3.61
CA TRP A 134 -7.53 -16.29 3.66
C TRP A 134 -7.17 -14.91 3.14
N ARG A 135 -7.74 -14.49 2.00
CA ARG A 135 -7.52 -13.18 1.41
C ARG A 135 -7.84 -12.07 2.40
N GLN A 136 -8.98 -12.13 3.08
CA GLN A 136 -9.37 -11.14 4.09
C GLN A 136 -8.37 -11.05 5.24
N VAL A 137 -7.92 -12.20 5.77
CA VAL A 137 -6.92 -12.23 6.86
C VAL A 137 -5.56 -11.73 6.38
N ALA A 138 -5.11 -12.15 5.20
CA ALA A 138 -3.86 -11.69 4.59
C ALA A 138 -3.89 -10.16 4.42
N THR A 139 -4.99 -9.66 3.88
CA THR A 139 -5.20 -8.25 3.57
C THR A 139 -5.18 -7.40 4.84
N LEU A 140 -6.04 -7.73 5.83
CA LEU A 140 -6.15 -6.96 7.07
C LEU A 140 -4.91 -7.10 7.96
N ARG A 141 -4.36 -8.31 8.11
CA ARG A 141 -3.28 -8.57 9.07
C ARG A 141 -1.88 -8.35 8.52
N LEU A 142 -1.62 -8.78 7.28
CA LEU A 142 -0.27 -8.79 6.69
C LEU A 142 -0.01 -7.54 5.85
N ILE A 143 -1.00 -7.11 5.05
CA ILE A 143 -0.85 -5.95 4.17
C ILE A 143 -1.13 -4.65 4.93
N GLU A 144 -2.29 -4.53 5.58
CA GLU A 144 -2.68 -3.35 6.36
C GLU A 144 -2.02 -3.28 7.74
N GLY A 145 -1.57 -4.41 8.29
CA GLY A 145 -0.89 -4.44 9.58
C GLY A 145 -1.81 -4.31 10.80
N ARG A 146 -3.13 -4.47 10.64
CA ARG A 146 -4.10 -4.30 11.74
C ARG A 146 -3.83 -5.25 12.92
N PRO A 147 -4.10 -4.84 14.17
CA PRO A 147 -4.01 -5.71 15.33
C PRO A 147 -4.90 -6.95 15.22
N THR A 148 -4.42 -8.11 15.70
CA THR A 148 -5.16 -9.39 15.62
C THR A 148 -6.58 -9.29 16.20
N ARG A 149 -6.75 -8.60 17.33
CA ARG A 149 -8.07 -8.41 17.96
C ARG A 149 -9.07 -7.71 17.05
N GLU A 150 -8.62 -6.70 16.31
CA GLU A 150 -9.45 -5.95 15.37
C GLU A 150 -9.84 -6.81 14.18
N VAL A 151 -8.88 -7.53 13.61
CA VAL A 151 -9.12 -8.49 12.51
C VAL A 151 -10.13 -9.56 12.94
N CYS A 152 -10.02 -10.08 14.17
CA CYS A 152 -10.95 -11.04 14.72
C CYS A 152 -12.38 -10.49 14.86
N ALA A 153 -12.51 -9.24 15.32
CA ALA A 153 -13.80 -8.57 15.43
C ALA A 153 -14.43 -8.32 14.04
N MET A 154 -13.66 -7.80 13.09
CA MET A 154 -14.11 -7.51 11.72
C MET A 154 -14.59 -8.76 10.97
N LEU A 155 -13.86 -9.87 11.12
CA LEU A 155 -14.15 -11.11 10.39
C LEU A 155 -15.04 -12.07 11.18
N ASN A 156 -15.44 -11.71 12.40
CA ASN A 156 -16.17 -12.57 13.34
C ASN A 156 -15.51 -13.95 13.51
N ILE A 157 -14.21 -13.97 13.81
CA ILE A 157 -13.41 -15.18 14.01
C ILE A 157 -12.64 -15.15 15.33
N THR A 158 -12.32 -16.33 15.86
CA THR A 158 -11.48 -16.43 17.07
C THR A 158 -10.02 -16.06 16.79
N GLU A 159 -9.30 -15.59 17.81
CA GLU A 159 -7.85 -15.34 17.69
C GLU A 159 -7.10 -16.59 17.23
N LYS A 160 -7.47 -17.77 17.75
CA LYS A 160 -6.92 -19.06 17.33
C LYS A 160 -7.11 -19.30 15.82
N ALA A 161 -8.29 -18.98 15.28
CA ALA A 161 -8.54 -19.09 13.84
C ALA A 161 -7.72 -18.08 13.03
N CYS A 162 -7.60 -16.84 13.51
CA CYS A 162 -6.76 -15.82 12.88
C CYS A 162 -5.29 -16.24 12.82
N TYR A 163 -4.69 -16.64 13.96
CA TYR A 163 -3.30 -17.11 14.00
C TYR A 163 -3.07 -18.34 13.10
N SER A 164 -4.00 -19.30 13.10
CA SER A 164 -3.92 -20.48 12.23
C SER A 164 -3.93 -20.10 10.75
N ARG A 165 -4.82 -19.17 10.34
CA ARG A 165 -4.87 -18.68 8.96
C ARG A 165 -3.60 -17.92 8.58
N VAL A 166 -3.13 -16.99 9.43
CA VAL A 166 -1.87 -16.26 9.21
C VAL A 166 -0.70 -17.20 9.02
N SER A 167 -0.57 -18.22 9.88
CA SER A 167 0.49 -19.22 9.78
C SER A 167 0.45 -19.98 8.46
N ARG A 168 -0.74 -20.42 8.02
CA ARG A 168 -0.92 -21.13 6.75
C ARG A 168 -0.64 -20.24 5.54
N ILE A 169 -1.10 -18.99 5.57
CA ILE A 169 -0.84 -17.99 4.52
C ILE A 169 0.66 -17.76 4.39
N ARG A 170 1.37 -17.51 5.51
CA ARG A 170 2.83 -17.31 5.50
C ARG A 170 3.55 -18.52 4.92
N LYS A 171 3.23 -19.73 5.39
CA LYS A 171 3.83 -20.95 4.87
C LYS A 171 3.60 -21.10 3.36
N TYR A 172 2.39 -20.81 2.88
CA TYR A 172 2.08 -20.87 1.45
C TYR A 172 2.91 -19.86 0.64
N LEU A 173 2.98 -18.60 1.09
CA LEU A 173 3.77 -17.56 0.42
C LEU A 173 5.28 -17.86 0.47
N GLU A 174 5.78 -18.40 1.58
CA GLU A 174 7.17 -18.85 1.72
C GLU A 174 7.51 -19.96 0.72
N GLU A 175 6.63 -20.94 0.53
CA GLU A 175 6.83 -22.00 -0.46
C GLU A 175 6.85 -21.45 -1.90
N LEU A 176 6.03 -20.44 -2.22
CA LEU A 176 6.10 -19.76 -3.52
C LEU A 176 7.45 -19.05 -3.71
N LEU A 177 7.93 -18.34 -2.69
CA LEU A 177 9.18 -17.58 -2.76
C LEU A 177 10.44 -18.47 -2.80
N LYS A 178 10.36 -19.72 -2.33
CA LYS A 178 11.43 -20.72 -2.46
C LYS A 178 11.55 -21.29 -3.87
N ASN A 179 10.52 -21.14 -4.71
CA ASN A 179 10.58 -21.61 -6.07
C ASN A 179 11.30 -20.56 -6.93
N ASP A 180 12.52 -20.88 -7.39
CA ASP A 180 13.32 -19.94 -8.19
C ASP A 180 12.68 -19.57 -9.54
N ASN A 181 11.76 -20.40 -10.04
CA ASN A 181 10.98 -20.12 -11.25
C ASN A 181 9.70 -19.31 -10.95
N TRP A 182 9.43 -19.00 -9.67
CA TRP A 182 8.37 -18.09 -9.32
C TRP A 182 8.85 -16.65 -9.56
N PRO A 183 8.08 -15.85 -10.33
CA PRO A 183 8.48 -14.50 -10.74
C PRO A 183 8.79 -13.62 -9.56
#